data_AF-S2FMI9-F1
#
_entry.id   AF-S2FMI9-F1
#
_cell.length_a   1.000
_cell.length_b   1.000
_cell.length_c   1.000
_cell.angle_alpha   90.00
_cell.angle_beta   90.00
_cell.angle_gamma   90.00
#
_symmetry.space_group_name_H-M   'P 1'
#
loop_
_entity.id
_entity.type
_entity.pdbx_description
1 polymer ?
#
loop_
_entity_poly.entity_id
_entity_poly.type
_entity_poly.pdbx_seq_one_letter_code
_entity_poly.pdbx_strand_id
1 'polypeptide(L)' 'MEFSWAVESGRWHCISITPKWPNMHIFLDADGNFDMSKVSGVDVGRLKECQWDMVKP' A
#
# COMPACT_ATOMS: atom_id res chain seq x y z
N MET A 1 -11.25 0.10 1.59
CA MET A 1 -11.00 -0.33 0.20
C MET A 1 -9.68 -1.05 0.18
N GLU A 2 -9.56 -2.17 -0.51
CA GLU A 2 -8.35 -2.98 -0.51
C GLU A 2 -7.75 -3.05 -1.90
N PHE A 3 -6.43 -2.95 -1.97
CA PHE A 3 -5.66 -3.09 -3.20
C PHE A 3 -4.57 -4.12 -2.98
N SER A 4 -4.42 -5.05 -3.91
CA SER A 4 -3.35 -6.02 -3.90
C SER A 4 -2.62 -6.03 -5.24
N TRP A 5 -1.31 -6.23 -5.19
CA TRP A 5 -0.45 -6.38 -6.36
C TRP A 5 0.67 -7.36 -6.06
N ALA A 6 1.24 -7.92 -7.12
CA ALA A 6 2.44 -8.73 -7.05
C ALA A 6 3.58 -7.99 -7.74
N VAL A 7 4.77 -8.04 -7.15
CA VAL A 7 6.01 -7.64 -7.82
C VAL A 7 6.64 -8.85 -8.51
N GLU A 8 7.50 -8.60 -9.51
CA GLU A 8 8.15 -9.67 -10.29
C GLU A 8 8.93 -10.68 -9.43
N SER A 9 9.40 -10.26 -8.25
CA SER A 9 10.05 -11.13 -7.27
C SER A 9 9.12 -12.16 -6.61
N GLY A 10 7.83 -12.15 -6.96
CA GLY A 10 6.81 -13.08 -6.44
C GLY A 10 6.25 -12.67 -5.08
N ARG A 11 6.70 -11.54 -4.52
CA ARG A 11 6.13 -10.98 -3.30
C ARG A 11 4.77 -10.36 -3.62
N TRP A 12 3.76 -10.82 -2.91
CA TRP A 12 2.45 -10.19 -2.88
C TRP A 12 2.45 -9.07 -1.86
N HIS A 13 1.78 -7.99 -2.25
CA HIS A 13 1.54 -6.81 -1.43
C HIS A 13 0.04 -6.56 -1.37
N CYS A 14 -0.42 -6.06 -0.24
CA CYS A 14 -1.82 -5.71 -0.01
C CYS A 14 -1.93 -4.59 1.00
N ILE A 15 -2.80 -3.64 0.68
CA ILE A 15 -3.19 -2.56 1.58
C ILE A 15 -4.68 -2.44 1.73
N SER A 16 -5.06 -2.06 2.94
CA SER A 16 -6.36 -1.54 3.29
C SER A 16 -6.27 -0.03 3.46
N ILE A 17 -7.14 0.67 2.74
CA ILE A 17 -7.23 2.12 2.70
C ILE A 17 -8.60 2.57 3.16
N THR A 18 -8.62 3.57 4.04
CA THR A 18 -9.82 4.31 4.39
C THR A 18 -9.77 5.71 3.73
N PRO A 19 -10.31 5.87 2.52
CA PRO A 19 -10.25 7.13 1.79
C PRO A 19 -11.01 8.23 2.54
N LYS A 20 -10.41 9.42 2.62
CA LYS A 20 -11.04 10.63 3.18
C LYS A 20 -11.50 11.58 2.09
N TRP A 21 -10.82 11.53 0.96
CA TRP A 21 -10.98 12.44 -0.16
C TRP A 21 -11.45 11.66 -1.39
N PRO A 22 -12.19 12.29 -2.31
CA PRO A 22 -12.67 11.64 -3.52
C PRO A 22 -11.54 11.14 -4.43
N ASN A 23 -10.36 11.77 -4.36
CA ASN A 23 -9.17 11.34 -5.08
C ASN A 23 -8.01 11.15 -4.11
N MET A 24 -7.29 10.04 -4.28
CA MET A 24 -6.14 9.66 -3.47
C MET A 24 -5.09 9.07 -4.40
N HIS A 25 -3.85 9.53 -4.27
CA HIS A 25 -2.72 9.03 -5.05
C HIS A 25 -1.82 8.21 -4.16
N ILE A 26 -1.47 7.02 -4.64
CA ILE A 26 -0.60 6.07 -3.96
C ILE A 26 0.61 5.89 -4.85
N PHE A 27 1.79 6.06 -4.26
CA PHE A 27 3.06 5.91 -4.97
C PHE A 27 3.80 4.72 -4.39
N LEU A 28 4.17 3.81 -5.30
CA LEU A 28 4.95 2.62 -5.00
C LEU A 28 6.37 2.82 -5.53
N ASP A 29 7.35 2.28 -4.83
CA ASP A 29 8.72 2.18 -5.33
C ASP A 29 8.90 0.99 -6.27
N ALA A 30 10.12 0.83 -6.80
CA ALA A 30 10.44 -0.25 -7.75
C ALA A 30 10.29 -1.66 -7.14
N ASP A 31 10.36 -1.76 -5.81
CA ASP A 31 10.19 -3.00 -5.06
C ASP A 31 8.72 -3.20 -4.63
N GLY A 32 7.81 -2.33 -5.07
CA GLY A 32 6.39 -2.37 -4.73
C GLY A 32 6.09 -1.97 -3.29
N ASN A 33 7.04 -1.40 -2.56
CA ASN A 33 6.79 -0.85 -1.22
C ASN A 33 6.28 0.59 -1.33
N PHE A 34 5.71 1.09 -0.24
CA PHE A 34 5.21 2.45 -0.19
C PHE A 34 6.34 3.44 -0.08
N ASP A 35 6.37 4.39 -1.03
CA ASP A 35 7.20 5.56 -0.89
C ASP A 35 6.53 6.57 0.06
N MET A 36 6.72 6.36 1.37
CA MET A 36 6.21 7.25 2.41
C MET A 36 6.77 8.69 2.32
N SER A 37 7.83 8.91 1.54
CA SER A 37 8.43 10.25 1.38
C SER A 37 7.64 11.13 0.38
N LYS A 38 7.02 10.52 -0.62
CA LYS A 38 6.17 11.20 -1.63
C LYS A 38 4.69 11.23 -1.28
N VAL A 39 4.33 10.51 -0.23
CA VAL A 39 3.00 10.45 0.34
C VAL A 39 2.77 11.72 1.19
N SER A 40 2.91 12.87 0.54
CA SER A 40 2.64 14.21 1.07
C SER A 40 1.15 14.32 1.38
N GLY A 41 0.78 14.15 2.65
CA GLY A 41 -0.56 14.44 3.15
C GLY A 41 -1.56 13.28 3.16
N VAL A 42 -1.13 12.06 2.84
CA VAL A 42 -1.91 10.89 3.24
C VAL A 42 -1.58 10.62 4.69
N ASP A 43 -2.60 10.69 5.54
CA ASP A 43 -2.57 10.13 6.89
C ASP A 43 -2.04 8.69 6.81
N VAL A 44 -0.73 8.49 7.04
CA VAL A 44 -0.08 7.17 7.02
C VAL A 44 -0.79 6.20 7.97
N GLY A 45 -1.43 6.71 9.04
CA GLY A 45 -2.28 5.91 9.93
C GLY A 45 -3.56 5.33 9.32
N ARG A 46 -3.92 5.72 8.09
CA ARG A 46 -5.10 5.23 7.35
C ARG A 46 -4.76 4.25 6.23
N LEU A 47 -3.48 4.08 5.94
CA LEU A 47 -2.94 2.99 5.12
C LEU A 47 -2.47 1.91 6.08
N LYS A 48 -3.06 0.73 5.98
CA LYS A 48 -2.62 -0.43 6.75
C LYS A 48 -2.28 -1.55 5.79
N GLU A 49 -1.15 -2.20 5.99
CA GLU A 49 -0.86 -3.47 5.34
C GLU A 49 -1.97 -4.47 5.68
N CYS A 50 -2.40 -5.23 4.68
CA CYS A 50 -3.38 -6.28 4.92
C CYS A 50 -2.74 -7.39 5.76
N GLN A 51 -3.56 -8.07 6.54
CA GLN A 51 -3.11 -9.19 7.37
C GLN A 51 -2.49 -10.34 6.54
N TRP A 52 -2.84 -10.45 5.26
CA TRP A 52 -2.31 -11.45 4.34
C TRP A 52 -0.86 -11.17 3.91
N ASP A 53 -0.39 -9.92 3.93
CA ASP A 53 1.01 -9.56 3.61
C ASP A 53 1.99 -10.06 4.67
N MET A 54 1.50 -10.32 5.88
CA MET A 54 2.30 -10.85 6.99
C MET A 54 2.38 -12.38 6.99
N VAL A 55 1.62 -13.05 6.11
CA VAL A 55 1.70 -14.50 5.95
C VAL A 55 2.96 -14.79 5.12
N LYS A 56 4.09 -14.93 5.83
CA LYS A 56 5.29 -15.52 5.23
C LYS A 56 4.92 -16.92 4.69
N PRO A 57 5.39 -17.28 3.47
CA PRO A 57 5.23 -18.64 2.96
C PRO A 57 5.86 -19.68 3.88
#